data_AF-A0A432JDF4-F1
#
_entry.id   AF-A0A432JDF4-F1
#
_cell.length_a   1.000
_cell.length_b   1.000
_cell.length_c   1.000
_cell.angle_alpha   90.00
_cell.angle_beta   90.00
_cell.angle_gamma   90.00
#
_symmetry.space_group_name_H-M   'P 1'
#
loop_
_entity.id
_entity.type
_entity.pdbx_description
1 polymer ?
#
loop_
_entity_poly.entity_id
_entity_poly.type
_entity_poly.pdbx_seq_one_letter_code
_entity_poly.pdbx_strand_id
1 'polypeptide(L)'
;MREGSEPEKIGIGELSSEDFQTFREITNIFRNEFQNSVIRPAHRLLGTAPSSFGNAYNSLHKLEGEIQPGTGEHKISSDLVPWLRSVVIHERRRKALEIEQKVSNTSNREVIEALESELSKIAKFTKSDWFLTGPIASVPRLTDCLTISAAESELVRTGQLEIPEREYDEKFGILMASTLFLPDLAAHRAFCEIRRRPVTVAFLDIGLFKDFNTAFGEPRVDRDVLPIFMSELEAHIYWHGYAYKFGGDE
;
A
#
# COMPACT_ATOMS: atom_id res chain seq x y z
N MET A 1 31.97 27.03 -8.88
CA MET A 1 31.82 25.81 -9.70
C MET A 1 32.53 24.70 -8.97
N ARG A 2 31.80 23.83 -8.26
CA ARG A 2 32.36 22.55 -7.79
C ARG A 2 32.01 21.52 -8.86
N GLU A 3 33.02 20.86 -9.39
CA GLU A 3 32.88 19.71 -10.28
C GLU A 3 31.90 18.73 -9.63
N GLY A 4 30.82 18.40 -10.35
CA GLY A 4 29.88 17.40 -9.90
C GLY A 4 30.57 16.04 -9.96
N SER A 5 31.05 15.56 -8.82
CA SER A 5 31.51 14.18 -8.65
C SER A 5 30.40 13.25 -9.15
N GLU A 6 30.71 12.38 -10.12
CA GLU A 6 29.76 11.36 -10.56
C GLU A 6 29.28 10.54 -9.35
N PRO A 7 27.98 10.26 -9.25
CA PRO A 7 27.44 9.50 -8.14
C PRO A 7 28.08 8.11 -8.08
N GLU A 8 28.45 7.68 -6.87
CA GLU A 8 28.98 6.35 -6.63
C GLU A 8 28.04 5.27 -7.17
N LYS A 9 28.59 4.20 -7.75
CA LYS A 9 27.82 3.08 -8.29
C LYS A 9 27.63 2.00 -7.21
N ILE A 10 26.37 1.71 -6.86
CA ILE A 10 25.98 0.71 -5.86
C ILE A 10 25.55 -0.58 -6.57
N GLY A 11 26.10 -1.71 -6.13
CA GLY A 11 25.73 -3.04 -6.62
C GLY A 11 24.31 -3.44 -6.21
N ILE A 12 23.51 -3.88 -7.18
CA ILE A 12 22.16 -4.42 -6.96
C ILE A 12 22.08 -5.94 -7.16
N GLY A 13 23.23 -6.59 -7.32
CA GLY A 13 23.38 -8.04 -7.47
C GLY A 13 23.48 -8.48 -8.93
N GLU A 14 23.61 -9.79 -9.12
CA GLU A 14 23.47 -10.42 -10.43
C GLU A 14 21.97 -10.54 -10.77
N LEU A 15 21.60 -9.98 -11.92
CA LEU A 15 20.21 -9.93 -12.38
C LEU A 15 20.09 -10.82 -13.61
N SER A 16 19.06 -11.68 -13.62
CA SER A 16 18.67 -12.44 -14.80
C SER A 16 17.94 -11.57 -15.82
N SER A 17 17.80 -12.05 -17.05
CA SER A 17 16.98 -11.38 -18.08
C SER A 17 15.54 -11.13 -17.62
N GLU A 18 14.97 -12.03 -16.82
CA GLU A 18 13.62 -11.86 -16.23
C GLU A 18 13.60 -10.73 -15.19
N ASP A 19 14.68 -10.53 -14.44
CA ASP A 19 14.80 -9.46 -13.45
C ASP A 19 14.81 -8.08 -14.09
N PHE A 20 15.55 -7.93 -15.19
CA PHE A 20 15.53 -6.68 -15.96
C PHE A 20 14.15 -6.35 -16.48
N GLN A 21 13.48 -7.35 -17.04
CA GLN A 21 12.13 -7.17 -17.56
C GLN A 21 11.17 -6.78 -16.43
N THR A 22 11.29 -7.43 -15.27
CA THR A 22 10.52 -7.10 -14.08
C THR A 22 10.80 -5.66 -13.63
N PHE A 23 12.05 -5.26 -13.45
CA PHE A 23 12.39 -3.90 -13.02
C PHE A 23 11.91 -2.82 -13.99
N ARG A 24 12.05 -3.07 -15.29
CA ARG A 24 11.57 -2.16 -16.32
C ARG A 24 10.06 -2.02 -16.29
N GLU A 25 9.34 -3.13 -16.17
CA GLU A 25 7.89 -3.15 -16.06
C GLU A 25 7.41 -2.35 -14.84
N ILE A 26 7.93 -2.65 -13.66
CA ILE A 26 7.49 -2.02 -12.41
C ILE A 26 7.85 -0.53 -12.36
N THR A 27 8.99 -0.14 -12.95
CA THR A 27 9.40 1.27 -13.07
C THR A 27 8.45 2.03 -14.01
N ASN A 28 8.04 1.39 -15.11
CA ASN A 28 7.09 1.98 -16.05
C ASN A 28 5.68 2.12 -15.46
N ILE A 29 5.21 1.10 -14.72
CA ILE A 29 3.95 1.17 -13.97
C ILE A 29 3.98 2.34 -12.99
N PHE A 30 5.01 2.39 -12.13
CA PHE A 30 5.17 3.45 -11.14
C PHE A 30 5.21 4.85 -11.77
N ARG A 31 5.97 5.03 -12.85
CA ARG A 31 6.09 6.30 -13.55
C ARG A 31 4.76 6.74 -14.17
N ASN A 32 4.04 5.81 -14.81
CA ASN A 32 2.73 6.09 -15.42
C ASN A 32 1.71 6.47 -14.35
N GLU A 33 1.69 5.77 -13.22
CA GLU A 33 0.83 6.10 -12.09
C GLU A 33 1.18 7.48 -11.53
N PHE A 34 2.45 7.77 -11.25
CA PHE A 34 2.90 9.09 -10.79
C PHE A 34 2.51 10.21 -11.76
N GLN A 35 2.63 9.97 -13.07
CA GLN A 35 2.21 10.93 -14.08
C GLN A 35 0.70 11.18 -14.04
N ASN A 36 -0.11 10.13 -13.86
CA ASN A 36 -1.57 10.20 -13.91
C ASN A 36 -2.19 10.70 -12.61
N SER A 37 -1.64 10.33 -11.45
CA SER A 37 -2.19 10.65 -10.13
C SER A 37 -1.59 11.92 -9.52
N VAL A 38 -0.41 12.36 -9.96
CA VAL A 38 0.26 13.54 -9.38
C VAL A 38 0.55 14.63 -10.42
N ILE A 39 1.28 14.32 -11.49
CA ILE A 39 1.73 15.35 -12.44
C ILE A 39 0.56 15.97 -13.21
N ARG A 40 -0.27 15.14 -13.87
CA ARG A 40 -1.40 15.63 -14.67
C ARG A 40 -2.41 16.42 -13.83
N PRO A 41 -2.82 15.97 -12.62
CA PRO A 41 -3.73 16.76 -11.82
C PRO A 41 -3.12 18.07 -11.32
N ALA A 42 -1.86 18.08 -10.90
CA ALA A 42 -1.20 19.32 -10.50
C ALA A 42 -1.11 20.31 -11.66
N HIS A 43 -0.76 19.86 -12.86
CA HIS A 43 -0.73 20.71 -14.05
C HIS A 43 -2.12 21.28 -14.39
N ARG A 44 -3.17 20.45 -14.32
CA ARG A 44 -4.55 20.89 -14.55
C ARG A 44 -5.02 21.92 -13.53
N LEU A 45 -4.68 21.75 -12.25
CA LEU A 45 -5.17 22.61 -11.17
C LEU A 45 -4.34 23.88 -10.99
N LEU A 46 -3.03 23.85 -11.30
CA LEU A 46 -2.11 24.98 -11.11
C LEU A 46 -1.71 25.66 -12.43
N GLY A 47 -2.05 25.09 -13.58
CA GLY A 47 -1.56 25.53 -14.90
C GLY A 47 -0.10 25.16 -15.19
N THR A 48 0.72 24.93 -14.15
CA THR A 48 2.11 24.50 -14.26
C THR A 48 2.44 23.48 -13.16
N ALA A 49 3.18 22.43 -13.50
CA ALA A 49 3.67 21.47 -12.50
C ALA A 49 4.97 22.01 -11.84
N PRO A 50 5.15 21.83 -10.52
CA PRO A 50 6.40 22.18 -9.83
C PRO A 50 7.62 21.48 -10.45
N SER A 51 8.78 22.14 -10.42
CA SER A 51 10.04 21.56 -10.92
C SER A 51 10.44 20.27 -10.19
N SER A 52 10.07 20.12 -8.91
CA SER A 52 10.28 18.90 -8.13
C SER A 52 9.62 17.68 -8.77
N PHE A 53 8.48 17.85 -9.45
CA PHE A 53 7.77 16.75 -10.11
C PHE A 53 8.50 16.33 -11.38
N GLY A 54 8.99 17.31 -12.16
CA GLY A 54 9.83 17.07 -13.33
C GLY A 54 11.14 16.38 -12.95
N ASN A 55 11.77 16.79 -11.85
CA ASN A 55 12.98 16.15 -11.34
C ASN A 55 12.73 14.69 -10.94
N ALA A 56 11.66 14.42 -10.20
CA ALA A 56 11.25 13.06 -9.84
C ALA A 56 10.98 12.18 -11.08
N TYR A 57 10.24 12.71 -12.05
CA TYR A 57 9.96 12.00 -13.30
C TYR A 57 11.26 11.70 -14.09
N ASN A 58 12.19 12.66 -14.14
CA ASN A 58 13.48 12.48 -14.79
C ASN A 58 14.35 11.45 -14.06
N SER A 59 14.34 11.39 -12.72
CA SER A 59 15.02 10.35 -11.96
C SER A 59 14.47 8.96 -12.28
N LEU A 60 13.15 8.80 -12.39
CA LEU A 60 12.53 7.54 -12.82
C LEU A 60 12.91 7.16 -14.25
N HIS A 61 13.01 8.15 -15.15
CA HIS A 61 13.45 7.90 -16.52
C HIS A 61 14.93 7.49 -16.59
N LYS A 62 15.80 8.14 -15.81
CA LYS A 62 17.21 7.74 -15.67
C LYS A 62 17.35 6.33 -15.09
N LEU A 63 16.54 5.99 -14.09
CA LEU A 63 16.51 4.65 -13.51
C LEU A 63 16.20 3.57 -14.57
N GLU A 64 15.19 3.80 -15.42
CA GLU A 64 14.92 2.89 -16.55
C GLU A 64 16.13 2.79 -17.50
N GLY A 65 16.82 3.90 -17.75
CA GLY A 65 18.01 3.94 -18.60
C GLY A 65 19.23 3.22 -18.04
N GLU A 66 19.39 3.15 -16.71
CA GLU A 66 20.50 2.44 -16.07
C GLU A 66 20.23 0.94 -15.87
N ILE A 67 18.96 0.53 -15.83
CA ILE A 67 18.57 -0.88 -15.74
C ILE A 67 18.49 -1.47 -17.15
N GLN A 68 19.66 -1.78 -17.71
CA GLN A 68 19.78 -2.43 -19.01
C GLN A 68 20.23 -3.89 -18.88
N PRO A 69 19.83 -4.77 -19.82
CA PRO A 69 20.28 -6.16 -19.83
C PRO A 69 21.79 -6.22 -19.96
N GLY A 70 22.43 -6.95 -19.05
CA GLY A 70 23.87 -7.18 -19.09
C GLY A 70 24.24 -8.51 -18.44
N THR A 71 25.48 -8.92 -18.61
CA THR A 71 26.07 -10.09 -17.95
C THR A 71 26.92 -9.65 -16.77
N GLY A 72 26.60 -10.11 -15.55
CA GLY A 72 27.40 -9.87 -14.34
C GLY A 72 26.69 -9.07 -13.25
N GLU A 73 27.48 -8.58 -12.29
CA GLU A 73 27.00 -7.73 -11.20
C GLU A 73 26.53 -6.37 -11.75
N HIS A 74 25.26 -6.03 -11.53
CA HIS A 74 24.69 -4.77 -11.99
C HIS A 74 24.88 -3.69 -10.94
N LYS A 75 25.29 -2.51 -11.39
CA LYS A 75 25.51 -1.35 -10.51
C LYS A 75 24.73 -0.16 -11.02
N ILE A 76 24.01 0.50 -10.14
CA ILE A 76 23.26 1.72 -10.44
C ILE A 76 23.81 2.90 -9.64
N SER A 77 23.58 4.11 -10.12
CA SER A 77 23.98 5.33 -9.43
C SER A 77 23.31 5.41 -8.06
N SER A 78 24.08 5.78 -7.04
CA SER A 78 23.66 5.86 -5.64
C SER A 78 22.46 6.79 -5.41
N ASP A 79 22.31 7.83 -6.23
CA ASP A 79 21.17 8.74 -6.22
C ASP A 79 19.88 8.10 -6.79
N LEU A 80 19.99 7.03 -7.56
CA LEU A 80 18.86 6.28 -8.13
C LEU A 80 18.41 5.10 -7.27
N VAL A 81 19.26 4.58 -6.38
CA VAL A 81 18.90 3.54 -5.40
C VAL A 81 17.63 3.89 -4.60
N PRO A 82 17.47 5.10 -4.03
CA PRO A 82 16.24 5.43 -3.32
C PRO A 82 14.98 5.40 -4.20
N TRP A 83 15.11 5.70 -5.50
CA TRP A 83 14.00 5.58 -6.45
C TRP A 83 13.68 4.12 -6.75
N LEU A 84 14.70 3.28 -6.97
CA LEU A 84 14.50 1.84 -7.14
C LEU A 84 13.81 1.21 -5.94
N ARG A 85 14.25 1.56 -4.72
CA ARG A 85 13.62 1.10 -3.47
C ARG A 85 12.14 1.50 -3.42
N SER A 86 11.83 2.75 -3.78
CA SER A 86 10.46 3.27 -3.78
C SER A 86 9.56 2.55 -4.80
N VAL A 87 10.08 2.29 -5.99
CA VAL A 87 9.39 1.53 -7.06
C VAL A 87 9.08 0.10 -6.60
N VAL A 88 10.06 -0.60 -6.02
CA VAL A 88 9.86 -1.98 -5.53
C VAL A 88 8.85 -2.02 -4.38
N ILE A 89 8.92 -1.09 -3.42
CA ILE A 89 7.93 -1.00 -2.33
C ILE A 89 6.53 -0.76 -2.89
N HIS A 90 6.41 0.17 -3.82
CA HIS A 90 5.13 0.52 -4.43
C HIS A 90 4.52 -0.67 -5.17
N GLU A 91 5.29 -1.30 -6.06
CA GLU A 91 4.79 -2.44 -6.82
C GLU A 91 4.42 -3.61 -5.91
N ARG A 92 5.24 -3.92 -4.90
CA ARG A 92 4.92 -4.98 -3.94
C ARG A 92 3.57 -4.73 -3.27
N ARG A 93 3.27 -3.48 -2.88
CA ARG A 93 1.98 -3.10 -2.29
C ARG A 93 0.83 -3.23 -3.29
N ARG A 94 1.03 -2.75 -4.52
CA ARG A 94 0.03 -2.82 -5.60
C ARG A 94 -0.33 -4.27 -5.94
N LYS A 95 0.68 -5.12 -6.11
CA LYS A 95 0.51 -6.55 -6.39
C LYS A 95 -0.11 -7.32 -5.23
N ALA A 96 0.28 -7.03 -3.99
CA ALA A 96 -0.34 -7.62 -2.82
C ALA A 96 -1.86 -7.33 -2.79
N LEU A 97 -2.25 -6.07 -3.01
CA LEU A 97 -3.67 -5.69 -3.07
C LEU A 97 -4.42 -6.39 -4.22
N GLU A 98 -3.81 -6.45 -5.41
CA GLU A 98 -4.38 -7.14 -6.58
C GLU A 98 -4.58 -8.65 -6.30
N ILE A 99 -3.62 -9.28 -5.63
CA ILE A 99 -3.69 -10.70 -5.25
C ILE A 99 -4.75 -10.92 -4.18
N GLU A 100 -4.77 -10.12 -3.10
CA GLU A 100 -5.76 -10.22 -2.02
C GLU A 100 -7.19 -10.14 -2.58
N GLN A 101 -7.45 -9.21 -3.51
CA GLN A 101 -8.76 -9.06 -4.16
C GLN A 101 -9.11 -10.24 -5.08
N LYS A 102 -8.13 -10.89 -5.72
CA LYS A 102 -8.38 -12.10 -6.53
C LYS A 102 -8.62 -13.32 -5.64
N VAL A 103 -7.83 -13.46 -4.57
CA VAL A 103 -7.94 -14.53 -3.58
C VAL A 103 -9.29 -14.48 -2.87
N SER A 104 -9.80 -13.28 -2.54
CA SER A 104 -11.14 -13.15 -1.93
C SER A 104 -12.27 -13.66 -2.83
N ASN A 105 -12.04 -13.77 -4.15
CA ASN A 105 -13.02 -14.22 -5.13
C ASN A 105 -12.85 -15.69 -5.55
N THR A 106 -11.91 -16.43 -4.95
CA THR A 106 -11.66 -17.83 -5.31
C THR A 106 -11.35 -18.69 -4.09
N SER A 107 -11.90 -19.90 -4.05
CA SER A 107 -11.58 -20.92 -3.04
C SER A 107 -10.64 -22.01 -3.57
N ASN A 108 -10.18 -21.89 -4.82
CA ASN A 108 -9.29 -22.87 -5.42
C ASN A 108 -7.84 -22.66 -4.96
N ARG A 109 -7.31 -23.63 -4.22
CA ARG A 109 -5.95 -23.62 -3.67
C ARG A 109 -4.85 -23.47 -4.73
N GLU A 110 -4.96 -24.13 -5.87
CA GLU A 110 -3.95 -24.04 -6.93
C GLU A 110 -3.89 -22.62 -7.53
N VAL A 111 -5.04 -21.97 -7.64
CA VAL A 111 -5.13 -20.58 -8.11
C VAL A 111 -4.54 -19.62 -7.08
N ILE A 112 -4.80 -19.85 -5.79
CA ILE A 112 -4.21 -19.05 -4.71
C ILE A 112 -2.68 -19.19 -4.71
N GLU A 113 -2.16 -20.41 -4.75
CA GLU A 113 -0.72 -20.68 -4.78
C GLU A 113 -0.04 -20.06 -6.02
N ALA A 114 -0.70 -20.09 -7.18
CA ALA A 114 -0.21 -19.45 -8.39
C ALA A 114 -0.17 -17.92 -8.27
N LEU A 115 -1.20 -17.30 -7.68
CA LEU A 115 -1.26 -15.85 -7.46
C LEU A 115 -0.20 -15.40 -6.44
N GLU A 116 -0.01 -16.13 -5.35
CA GLU A 116 1.04 -15.84 -4.36
C GLU A 116 2.45 -15.96 -4.93
N SER A 117 2.65 -16.89 -5.87
CA SER A 117 3.92 -17.04 -6.59
C SER A 117 4.28 -15.79 -7.40
N GLU A 118 3.33 -15.02 -7.93
CA GLU A 118 3.63 -13.74 -8.59
C GLU A 118 4.29 -12.74 -7.63
N LEU A 119 3.85 -12.67 -6.38
CA LEU A 119 4.43 -11.77 -5.37
C LEU A 119 5.87 -12.17 -5.04
N SER A 120 6.19 -13.48 -5.12
CA SER A 120 7.53 -14.01 -4.86
C SER A 120 8.59 -13.43 -5.81
N LYS A 121 8.20 -13.12 -7.06
CA LYS A 121 9.09 -12.50 -8.06
C LYS A 121 9.62 -11.15 -7.61
N ILE A 122 8.82 -10.38 -6.89
CA ILE A 122 9.21 -9.08 -6.34
C ILE A 122 9.88 -9.25 -4.97
N ALA A 123 9.42 -10.23 -4.17
CA ALA A 123 9.91 -10.47 -2.82
C ALA A 123 11.41 -10.78 -2.77
N LYS A 124 11.99 -11.38 -3.82
CA LYS A 124 13.44 -11.63 -3.88
C LYS A 124 14.29 -10.36 -3.77
N PHE A 125 13.83 -9.24 -4.33
CA PHE A 125 14.54 -7.96 -4.26
C PHE A 125 14.50 -7.34 -2.85
N THR A 126 13.50 -7.68 -2.04
CA THR A 126 13.37 -7.13 -0.69
C THR A 126 14.40 -7.69 0.30
N LYS A 127 15.11 -8.76 -0.07
CA LYS A 127 16.15 -9.39 0.73
C LYS A 127 17.55 -8.83 0.46
N SER A 128 17.72 -8.01 -0.58
CA SER A 128 19.01 -7.45 -0.97
C SER A 128 19.44 -6.31 -0.04
N ASP A 129 20.75 -6.16 0.20
CA ASP A 129 21.30 -5.16 1.11
C ASP A 129 20.91 -3.72 0.73
N TRP A 130 20.93 -3.40 -0.58
CA TRP A 130 20.52 -2.10 -1.09
C TRP A 130 19.06 -1.77 -0.77
N PHE A 131 18.19 -2.78 -0.63
CA PHE A 131 16.78 -2.60 -0.29
C PHE A 131 16.57 -2.48 1.22
N LEU A 132 17.30 -3.27 2.02
CA LEU A 132 17.16 -3.28 3.47
C LEU A 132 17.74 -2.00 4.10
N THR A 133 18.89 -1.55 3.61
CA THR A 133 19.66 -0.45 4.22
C THR A 133 19.61 0.86 3.43
N GLY A 134 19.26 0.81 2.13
CA GLY A 134 19.29 1.99 1.26
C GLY A 134 18.24 3.04 1.63
N PRO A 135 18.43 4.32 1.30
CA PRO A 135 17.44 5.36 1.56
C PRO A 135 16.14 5.16 0.75
N ILE A 136 15.06 5.84 1.11
CA ILE A 136 13.80 5.90 0.34
C ILE A 136 13.69 7.28 -0.30
N ALA A 137 13.28 7.34 -1.57
CA ALA A 137 13.03 8.60 -2.24
C ALA A 137 11.76 9.27 -1.68
N SER A 138 11.81 10.59 -1.49
CA SER A 138 10.60 11.37 -1.22
C SER A 138 9.83 11.57 -2.51
N VAL A 139 8.96 10.64 -2.85
CA VAL A 139 8.06 10.73 -4.00
C VAL A 139 7.13 11.93 -3.83
N PRO A 140 7.11 12.92 -4.76
CA PRO A 140 6.24 14.07 -4.64
C PRO A 140 4.75 13.68 -4.61
N ARG A 141 3.93 14.48 -3.91
CA ARG A 141 2.49 14.25 -3.76
C ARG A 141 1.72 15.50 -4.20
N LEU A 142 0.42 15.35 -4.48
CA LEU A 142 -0.44 16.49 -4.79
C LEU A 142 -0.38 17.58 -3.70
N THR A 143 -0.36 17.17 -2.43
CA THR A 143 -0.29 18.07 -1.27
C THR A 143 1.05 18.77 -1.07
N ASP A 144 2.07 18.46 -1.87
CA ASP A 144 3.30 19.26 -1.90
C ASP A 144 3.12 20.58 -2.66
N CYS A 145 2.04 20.72 -3.44
CA CYS A 145 1.75 21.92 -4.24
C CYS A 145 0.28 22.38 -4.20
N LEU A 146 -0.61 21.56 -3.63
CA LEU A 146 -2.04 21.84 -3.48
C LEU A 146 -2.43 21.83 -2.00
N THR A 147 -3.51 22.52 -1.68
CA THR A 147 -4.15 22.38 -0.37
C THR A 147 -4.72 20.96 -0.22
N ILE A 148 -4.89 20.50 1.02
CA ILE A 148 -5.50 19.19 1.30
C ILE A 148 -6.87 19.07 0.64
N SER A 149 -7.71 20.10 0.75
CA SER A 149 -9.05 20.11 0.14
C SER A 149 -9.03 19.97 -1.38
N ALA A 150 -8.08 20.61 -2.07
CA ALA A 150 -7.94 20.48 -3.52
C ALA A 150 -7.44 19.08 -3.92
N ALA A 151 -6.49 18.51 -3.16
CA ALA A 151 -6.02 17.15 -3.39
C ALA A 151 -7.13 16.11 -3.15
N GLU A 152 -7.95 16.27 -2.09
CA GLU A 152 -9.10 15.40 -1.82
C GLU A 152 -10.14 15.46 -2.91
N SER A 153 -10.50 16.67 -3.36
CA SER A 153 -11.46 16.85 -4.45
C SER A 153 -11.02 16.12 -5.72
N GLU A 154 -9.71 16.11 -5.99
CA GLU A 154 -9.15 15.35 -7.11
C GLU A 154 -9.24 13.83 -6.90
N LEU A 155 -8.98 13.32 -5.70
CA LEU A 155 -9.12 11.89 -5.40
C LEU A 155 -10.58 11.41 -5.48
N VAL A 156 -11.54 12.24 -5.04
CA VAL A 156 -12.98 11.96 -5.25
C VAL A 156 -13.28 11.90 -6.74
N ARG A 157 -12.80 12.88 -7.52
CA ARG A 157 -13.03 12.96 -8.97
C ARG A 157 -12.46 11.75 -9.72
N THR A 158 -11.38 11.15 -9.23
CA THR A 158 -10.77 9.95 -9.84
C THR A 158 -11.36 8.64 -9.31
N GLY A 159 -12.30 8.69 -8.37
CA GLY A 159 -12.84 7.49 -7.70
C GLY A 159 -11.83 6.80 -6.78
N GLN A 160 -10.72 7.45 -6.44
CA GLN A 160 -9.73 6.93 -5.50
C GLN A 160 -10.13 7.15 -4.05
N LEU A 161 -11.16 7.98 -3.82
CA LEU A 161 -11.69 8.31 -2.51
C LEU A 161 -13.19 8.02 -2.48
N GLU A 162 -13.51 6.73 -2.39
CA GLU A 162 -14.88 6.26 -2.22
C GLU A 162 -15.01 5.59 -0.85
N ILE A 163 -15.82 6.19 0.01
CA ILE A 163 -16.16 5.62 1.32
C ILE A 163 -17.48 4.88 1.13
N PRO A 164 -17.54 3.55 1.32
CA PRO A 164 -18.78 2.81 1.18
C PRO A 164 -19.82 3.25 2.21
N GLU A 165 -21.09 2.97 1.93
CA GLU A 165 -22.15 3.15 2.91
C GLU A 165 -21.86 2.32 4.17
N ARG A 166 -22.18 2.88 5.34
CA ARG A 166 -21.92 2.22 6.62
C ARG A 166 -22.93 1.09 6.81
N GLU A 167 -22.43 -0.08 7.18
CA GLU A 167 -23.20 -1.29 7.40
C GLU A 167 -22.70 -1.96 8.68
N TYR A 168 -23.62 -2.25 9.59
CA TYR A 168 -23.32 -2.95 10.83
C TYR A 168 -23.39 -4.47 10.60
N ASP A 169 -22.64 -5.22 11.42
CA ASP A 169 -22.76 -6.68 11.48
C ASP A 169 -24.23 -7.11 11.73
N GLU A 170 -24.68 -8.14 11.03
CA GLU A 170 -26.04 -8.66 11.10
C GLU A 170 -26.39 -9.29 12.47
N LYS A 171 -25.40 -9.87 13.18
CA LYS A 171 -25.66 -10.66 14.39
C LYS A 171 -25.93 -9.77 15.60
N PHE A 172 -25.07 -8.79 15.85
CA PHE A 172 -25.15 -7.92 17.04
C PHE A 172 -25.53 -6.49 16.70
N GLY A 173 -25.22 -6.01 15.50
CA GLY A 173 -25.50 -4.64 15.09
C GLY A 173 -24.70 -3.58 15.86
N ILE A 174 -23.54 -3.94 16.40
CA ILE A 174 -22.69 -3.04 17.23
C ILE A 174 -21.46 -2.57 16.45
N LEU A 175 -20.66 -3.51 15.93
CA LEU A 175 -19.50 -3.20 15.08
C LEU A 175 -19.89 -3.21 13.60
N MET A 176 -19.02 -2.65 12.75
CA MET A 176 -19.22 -2.67 11.30
C MET A 176 -19.10 -4.09 10.72
N ALA A 177 -19.76 -4.35 9.59
CA ALA A 177 -19.60 -5.59 8.85
C ALA A 177 -18.17 -5.77 8.32
N SER A 178 -17.61 -6.97 8.39
CA SER A 178 -16.24 -7.27 7.91
C SER A 178 -16.03 -6.99 6.42
N THR A 179 -17.10 -7.08 5.62
CA THR A 179 -17.09 -6.77 4.18
C THR A 179 -16.66 -5.33 3.89
N LEU A 180 -16.87 -4.39 4.82
CA LEU A 180 -16.48 -2.99 4.68
C LEU A 180 -14.99 -2.73 4.94
N PHE A 181 -14.29 -3.65 5.61
CA PHE A 181 -12.92 -3.41 6.07
C PHE A 181 -11.95 -3.11 4.91
N LEU A 182 -11.96 -3.92 3.85
CA LEU A 182 -11.01 -3.75 2.74
C LEU A 182 -11.27 -2.46 1.95
N PRO A 183 -12.51 -2.14 1.54
CA PRO A 183 -12.84 -0.83 0.96
C PRO A 183 -12.44 0.35 1.86
N ASP A 184 -12.73 0.28 3.16
CA ASP A 184 -12.39 1.35 4.10
C ASP A 184 -10.89 1.52 4.27
N LEU A 185 -10.16 0.41 4.37
CA LEU A 185 -8.69 0.44 4.43
C LEU A 185 -8.10 1.09 3.17
N ALA A 186 -8.65 0.81 1.99
CA ALA A 186 -8.22 1.44 0.74
C ALA A 186 -8.47 2.95 0.76
N ALA A 187 -9.68 3.38 1.16
CA ALA A 187 -10.03 4.80 1.27
C ALA A 187 -9.14 5.53 2.30
N HIS A 188 -8.97 4.96 3.50
CA HIS A 188 -8.11 5.52 4.55
C HIS A 188 -6.65 5.60 4.15
N ARG A 189 -6.12 4.61 3.41
CA ARG A 189 -4.78 4.69 2.83
C ARG A 189 -4.65 5.90 1.91
N ALA A 190 -5.65 6.15 1.06
CA ALA A 190 -5.65 7.33 0.18
C ALA A 190 -5.68 8.66 0.98
N PHE A 191 -6.57 8.77 1.98
CA PHE A 191 -6.67 9.95 2.86
C PHE A 191 -5.39 10.23 3.64
N CYS A 192 -4.77 9.19 4.19
CA CYS A 192 -3.55 9.28 4.97
C CYS A 192 -2.33 9.56 4.09
N GLU A 193 -2.29 9.02 2.87
CA GLU A 193 -1.20 9.26 1.93
C GLU A 193 -1.11 10.74 1.55
N ILE A 194 -2.22 11.42 1.26
CA ILE A 194 -2.15 12.88 0.99
C ILE A 194 -1.71 13.69 2.22
N ARG A 195 -1.87 13.16 3.44
CA ARG A 195 -1.50 13.81 4.71
C ARG A 195 -0.13 13.39 5.25
N ARG A 196 0.58 12.48 4.59
CA ARG A 196 1.82 11.85 5.10
C ARG A 196 1.62 11.23 6.49
N ARG A 197 0.45 10.64 6.73
CA ARG A 197 0.14 9.93 7.97
C ARG A 197 0.14 8.43 7.73
N PRO A 198 0.53 7.62 8.73
CA PRO A 198 0.34 6.17 8.64
C PRO A 198 -1.15 5.82 8.82
N VAL A 199 -1.52 4.65 8.33
CA VAL A 199 -2.76 3.95 8.73
C VAL A 199 -2.35 2.80 9.64
N THR A 200 -3.00 2.67 10.78
CA THR A 200 -2.80 1.56 11.72
C THR A 200 -4.01 0.64 11.67
N VAL A 201 -3.75 -0.67 11.64
CA VAL A 201 -4.76 -1.72 11.73
C VAL A 201 -4.36 -2.63 12.89
N ALA A 202 -5.31 -2.99 13.74
CA ALA A 202 -5.13 -3.95 14.81
C ALA A 202 -6.17 -5.06 14.68
N PHE A 203 -5.73 -6.31 14.73
CA PHE A 203 -6.59 -7.48 14.88
C PHE A 203 -6.65 -7.82 16.36
N LEU A 204 -7.86 -7.95 16.91
CA LEU A 204 -8.11 -8.20 18.32
C LEU A 204 -8.82 -9.54 18.43
N ASP A 205 -8.24 -10.48 19.15
CA ASP A 205 -8.83 -11.79 19.41
C ASP A 205 -9.14 -11.94 20.90
N ILE A 206 -10.31 -12.49 21.23
CA ILE A 206 -10.71 -12.73 22.62
C ILE A 206 -10.01 -14.00 23.11
N GLY A 207 -8.99 -13.81 23.96
CA GLY A 207 -8.24 -14.92 24.54
C GLY A 207 -9.14 -15.93 25.27
N LEU A 208 -8.89 -17.22 25.03
CA LEU A 208 -9.63 -18.37 25.61
C LEU A 208 -11.14 -18.38 25.28
N PHE A 209 -11.58 -17.66 24.23
CA PHE A 209 -13.00 -17.56 23.89
C PHE A 209 -13.67 -18.93 23.73
N LYS A 210 -13.00 -19.88 23.05
CA LYS A 210 -13.52 -21.24 22.85
C LYS A 210 -13.74 -22.01 24.17
N ASP A 211 -12.81 -21.90 25.11
CA ASP A 211 -12.91 -22.57 26.41
C ASP A 211 -14.04 -21.95 27.24
N PHE A 212 -14.14 -20.62 27.23
CA PHE A 212 -15.21 -19.89 27.88
C PHE A 212 -16.58 -20.25 27.28
N ASN A 213 -16.66 -20.31 25.95
CA ASN A 213 -17.88 -20.68 25.24
C ASN A 213 -18.30 -22.13 25.53
N THR A 214 -17.34 -23.05 25.64
CA THR A 214 -17.60 -24.44 26.04
C THR A 214 -18.12 -24.54 27.48
N ALA A 215 -17.58 -23.72 28.39
CA ALA A 215 -17.96 -23.73 29.80
C ALA A 215 -19.33 -23.10 30.07
N PHE A 216 -19.70 -22.03 29.36
CA PHE A 216 -20.89 -21.22 29.66
C PHE A 216 -22.00 -21.29 28.61
N GLY A 217 -21.70 -21.84 27.42
CA GLY A 217 -22.62 -22.02 26.30
C GLY A 217 -22.77 -20.77 25.42
N GLU A 218 -22.82 -21.00 24.11
CA GLU A 218 -22.92 -19.96 23.08
C GLU A 218 -24.06 -18.95 23.31
N PRO A 219 -25.30 -19.36 23.63
CA PRO A 219 -26.38 -18.40 23.85
C PRO A 219 -26.10 -17.43 25.01
N ARG A 220 -25.33 -17.87 26.01
CA ARG A 220 -25.00 -17.04 27.16
C ARG A 220 -23.85 -16.08 26.83
N VAL A 221 -22.84 -16.56 26.12
CA VAL A 221 -21.71 -15.72 25.67
C VAL A 221 -22.18 -14.65 24.69
N ASP A 222 -23.02 -15.02 23.72
CA ASP A 222 -23.61 -14.10 22.75
C ASP A 222 -24.50 -13.03 23.40
N ARG A 223 -25.17 -13.35 24.52
CA ARG A 223 -26.05 -12.39 25.18
C ARG A 223 -25.32 -11.52 26.20
N ASP A 224 -24.44 -12.12 27.00
CA ASP A 224 -23.93 -11.50 28.22
C ASP A 224 -22.46 -11.03 28.12
N VAL A 225 -21.72 -11.43 27.07
CA VAL A 225 -20.27 -11.12 26.96
C VAL A 225 -19.95 -10.36 25.69
N LEU A 226 -20.26 -10.94 24.52
CA LEU A 226 -19.89 -10.34 23.23
C LEU A 226 -20.46 -8.93 23.03
N PRO A 227 -21.73 -8.64 23.34
CA PRO A 227 -22.27 -7.30 23.17
C PRO A 227 -21.57 -6.26 24.04
N ILE A 228 -21.19 -6.63 25.27
CA ILE A 228 -20.48 -5.73 26.19
C ILE A 228 -19.09 -5.44 25.65
N PHE A 229 -18.33 -6.48 25.28
CA PHE A 229 -17.00 -6.31 24.71
C PHE A 229 -17.01 -5.43 23.46
N MET A 230 -17.94 -5.68 22.53
CA MET A 230 -18.08 -4.91 21.31
C MET A 230 -18.49 -3.46 21.58
N SER A 231 -19.37 -3.22 22.55
CA SER A 231 -19.80 -1.87 22.92
C SER A 231 -18.65 -1.06 23.54
N GLU A 232 -17.83 -1.68 24.38
CA GLU A 232 -16.64 -1.04 24.94
C GLU A 232 -15.59 -0.72 23.86
N LEU A 233 -15.40 -1.65 22.91
CA LEU A 233 -14.52 -1.41 21.76
C LEU A 233 -15.03 -0.25 20.90
N GLU A 234 -16.32 -0.25 20.54
CA GLU A 234 -16.97 0.82 19.77
C GLU A 234 -16.81 2.18 20.49
N ALA A 235 -17.11 2.24 21.79
CA ALA A 235 -16.97 3.46 22.56
C ALA A 235 -15.52 3.97 22.59
N HIS A 236 -14.53 3.08 22.64
CA HIS A 236 -13.12 3.45 22.63
C HIS A 236 -12.65 4.01 21.29
N ILE A 237 -13.17 3.47 20.18
CA ILE A 237 -12.76 3.89 18.83
C ILE A 237 -13.60 5.04 18.26
N TYR A 238 -14.70 5.40 18.90
CA TYR A 238 -15.61 6.44 18.45
C TYR A 238 -14.85 7.76 18.19
N TRP A 239 -15.05 8.37 17.01
CA TRP A 239 -14.28 9.51 16.45
C TRP A 239 -12.79 9.29 16.17
N HIS A 240 -12.23 8.15 16.52
CA HIS A 240 -10.81 7.83 16.33
C HIS A 240 -10.53 6.80 15.22
N GLY A 241 -11.54 6.01 14.84
CA GLY A 241 -11.41 5.01 13.79
C GLY A 241 -12.70 4.21 13.56
N TYR A 242 -12.51 2.98 13.10
CA TYR A 242 -13.58 2.03 12.81
C TYR A 242 -13.20 0.65 13.34
N ALA A 243 -14.19 -0.11 13.76
CA ALA A 243 -14.05 -1.47 14.27
C ALA A 243 -15.05 -2.35 13.53
N TYR A 244 -14.61 -3.54 13.18
CA TYR A 244 -15.32 -4.47 12.31
C TYR A 244 -15.36 -5.82 12.99
N LYS A 245 -16.45 -6.57 12.78
CA LYS A 245 -16.57 -7.94 13.27
C LYS A 245 -16.18 -8.93 12.17
N PHE A 246 -15.10 -9.68 12.36
CA PHE A 246 -14.56 -10.64 11.39
C PHE A 246 -15.00 -12.07 11.64
N GLY A 247 -15.00 -12.49 12.91
CA GLY A 247 -15.23 -13.87 13.32
C GLY A 247 -16.12 -13.97 14.55
N GLY A 248 -16.15 -15.13 15.20
CA GLY A 248 -16.84 -15.28 16.48
C GLY A 248 -16.21 -14.42 17.58
N ASP A 249 -14.88 -14.47 17.62
CA ASP A 249 -13.94 -13.92 18.60
C ASP A 249 -13.05 -12.78 18.06
N GLU A 250 -13.05 -12.54 16.74
CA GLU A 250 -12.27 -11.50 16.04
C GLU A 250 -13.12 -10.35 15.48
#